data_AF-A0A2A2EI91-F1
#
_entry.id   AF-A0A2A2EI91-F1
#
_cell.length_a   1.000
_cell.length_b   1.000
_cell.length_c   1.000
_cell.angle_alpha   90.00
_cell.angle_beta   90.00
_cell.angle_gamma   90.00
#
_symmetry.space_group_name_H-M   'P 1'
#
loop_
_entity.id
_entity.type
_entity.pdbx_description
1 polymer ?
#
loop_
_entity_poly.entity_id
_entity_poly.type
_entity_poly.pdbx_seq_one_letter_code
_entity_poly.pdbx_strand_id
1 'polypeptide(L)'
;MISMSVIHSIRCMRKEGASVAAIARELGISEPTVRKYLREVDLSDRPPVRRERPSKIDRWVPLIEGWLAEDRRTWSKQRHTATRIHRRLVDECGADVSLSTVTRKVRELKREFGLERQRGFLDLSWHPGEAQADFGQSDVYWKGVRRRMHYFVLSFPHS
;
A
#
# COMPACT_ATOMS: atom_id res chain seq x y z
N MET A 1 0.43 25.13 -24.26
CA MET A 1 1.31 25.64 -23.18
C MET A 1 2.19 26.69 -23.83
N ILE A 2 2.29 27.90 -23.27
CA ILE A 2 3.08 28.98 -23.89
C ILE A 2 4.57 28.71 -23.61
N SER A 3 5.46 29.08 -24.53
CA SER A 3 6.91 28.86 -24.36
C SER A 3 7.48 29.69 -23.20
N MET A 4 8.54 29.19 -22.56
CA MET A 4 9.25 29.92 -21.51
C MET A 4 9.80 31.27 -21.98
N SER A 5 10.13 31.41 -23.26
CA SER A 5 10.55 32.68 -23.86
C SER A 5 9.44 33.74 -23.80
N VAL A 6 8.20 33.36 -24.12
CA VAL A 6 7.06 34.29 -24.07
C VAL A 6 6.71 34.63 -22.62
N ILE A 7 6.81 33.67 -21.69
CA ILE A 7 6.60 33.94 -20.25
C ILE A 7 7.65 34.92 -19.71
N HIS A 8 8.91 34.78 -20.15
CA HIS A 8 9.96 35.74 -19.82
C HIS A 8 9.66 37.14 -20.38
N SER A 9 9.24 37.24 -21.65
CA SER A 9 8.83 38.51 -22.26
C SER A 9 7.67 39.18 -21.53
N ILE A 10 6.66 38.42 -21.08
CA ILE A 10 5.55 38.95 -20.25
C ILE A 10 6.09 39.64 -18.99
N ARG A 11 7.05 39.01 -18.29
CA ARG A 11 7.63 39.56 -17.05
C ARG A 11 8.53 40.76 -17.31
N CYS A 12 9.35 40.74 -18.37
CA CYS A 12 10.18 41.89 -18.78
C CYS A 12 9.33 43.11 -19.12
N MET A 13 8.36 42.97 -20.02
CA MET A 13 7.47 44.07 -20.41
C MET A 13 6.68 44.62 -19.21
N ARG A 14 6.28 43.75 -18.27
CA ARG A 14 5.62 44.19 -17.05
C ARG A 14 6.55 44.98 -16.13
N LYS A 15 7.83 44.59 -16.04
CA LYS A 15 8.86 45.32 -15.28
C LYS A 15 9.18 46.68 -15.90
N GLU A 16 9.09 46.78 -17.23
CA GLU A 16 9.22 48.03 -18.00
C GLU A 16 7.98 48.94 -17.92
N GLY A 17 6.93 48.51 -17.21
CA GLY A 17 5.74 49.33 -16.95
C GLY A 17 4.57 49.12 -17.93
N ALA A 18 4.67 48.15 -18.86
CA ALA A 18 3.59 47.88 -19.80
C ALA A 18 2.30 47.39 -19.10
N SER A 19 1.16 47.81 -19.64
CA SER A 19 -0.15 47.34 -19.19
C SER A 19 -0.44 45.92 -19.68
N VAL A 20 -1.29 45.19 -18.96
CA VAL A 20 -1.68 43.81 -19.35
C VAL A 20 -2.25 43.77 -20.76
N ALA A 21 -3.06 44.77 -21.15
CA ALA A 21 -3.64 44.89 -22.48
C ALA A 21 -2.59 45.19 -23.58
N ALA A 22 -1.50 45.89 -23.24
CA ALA A 22 -0.40 46.13 -24.16
C ALA A 22 0.42 44.85 -24.39
N ILE A 23 0.75 44.14 -23.31
CA ILE A 23 1.47 42.86 -23.34
C ILE A 23 0.68 41.80 -24.13
N ALA A 24 -0.64 41.73 -23.91
CA ALA A 24 -1.53 40.82 -24.61
C ALA A 24 -1.55 41.05 -26.13
N ARG A 25 -1.60 42.32 -26.55
CA ARG A 25 -1.58 42.71 -27.98
C ARG A 25 -0.23 42.44 -28.64
N GLU A 26 0.86 42.80 -27.97
CA GLU A 26 2.22 42.63 -28.50
C GLU A 26 2.59 41.16 -28.69
N LEU A 27 2.28 40.33 -27.69
CA LEU A 27 2.63 38.92 -27.68
C LEU A 27 1.54 38.02 -28.31
N GLY A 28 0.43 38.59 -28.77
CA GLY A 28 -0.68 37.86 -29.39
C GLY A 28 -1.37 36.85 -28.47
N ILE A 29 -1.42 37.11 -27.16
CA ILE A 29 -1.95 36.19 -26.15
C ILE A 29 -3.09 36.82 -25.35
N SER A 30 -3.97 35.99 -24.79
CA SER A 30 -5.11 36.49 -24.03
C SER A 30 -4.68 37.18 -22.72
N GLU A 31 -5.35 38.28 -22.35
CA GLU A 31 -5.10 38.96 -21.07
C GLU A 31 -5.21 38.04 -19.83
N PRO A 32 -6.17 37.08 -19.75
CA PRO A 32 -6.19 36.10 -18.67
C PRO A 32 -4.90 35.30 -18.55
N THR A 33 -4.28 34.94 -19.68
CA THR A 33 -3.02 34.21 -19.71
C THR A 33 -1.86 35.08 -19.22
N VAL A 34 -1.82 36.35 -19.61
CA VAL A 34 -0.84 37.33 -19.08
C VAL A 34 -0.98 37.45 -17.56
N ARG A 35 -2.21 37.64 -17.04
CA ARG A 35 -2.45 37.72 -15.59
C ARG A 35 -2.07 36.45 -14.86
N LYS A 36 -2.30 35.27 -15.44
CA LYS A 36 -1.91 33.98 -14.87
C LYS A 36 -0.40 33.92 -14.64
N TYR A 37 0.39 34.16 -15.69
CA TYR A 37 1.85 34.04 -15.61
C TYR A 37 2.54 35.18 -14.84
N LEU A 38 1.87 36.32 -14.66
CA LEU A 38 2.32 37.36 -13.72
C LEU A 38 2.04 37.01 -12.25
N ARG A 39 1.04 36.18 -11.96
CA ARG A 39 0.71 35.71 -10.59
C ARG A 39 1.51 34.48 -10.19
N GLU A 40 1.80 33.58 -11.13
CA GLU A 40 2.60 32.39 -10.86
C GLU A 40 4.05 32.80 -10.58
N VAL A 41 4.54 32.54 -9.36
CA VAL A 41 5.93 32.81 -8.94
C VAL A 41 6.85 31.68 -9.39
N ASP A 42 6.39 30.44 -9.21
CA ASP A 42 7.09 29.21 -9.58
C ASP A 42 6.55 28.66 -10.91
N LEU A 43 7.42 28.66 -11.93
CA LEU A 43 7.16 28.20 -13.29
C LEU A 43 7.77 26.82 -13.56
N SER A 44 8.26 26.15 -12.53
CA SER A 44 8.83 24.81 -12.67
C SER A 44 7.78 23.82 -13.15
N ASP A 45 8.15 22.93 -14.07
CA ASP A 45 7.28 21.84 -14.50
C ASP A 45 6.92 20.98 -13.28
N ARG A 46 5.66 21.06 -12.86
CA ARG A 46 5.16 20.21 -11.80
C ARG A 46 5.04 18.80 -12.35
N PRO A 47 5.57 17.78 -11.66
CA PRO A 47 5.36 16.41 -12.08
C PRO A 47 3.86 16.17 -12.24
N PRO A 48 3.44 15.47 -13.29
CA PRO A 48 2.02 15.22 -13.52
C PRO A 48 1.45 14.54 -12.28
N VAL A 49 0.50 15.22 -11.63
CA VAL A 49 -0.21 14.65 -10.49
C VAL A 49 -0.94 13.42 -11.01
N ARG A 50 -0.43 12.23 -10.68
CA ARG A 50 -1.12 10.98 -10.99
C ARG A 50 -2.48 11.05 -10.31
N ARG A 51 -3.55 11.12 -11.11
CA ARG A 51 -4.90 10.96 -10.60
C ARG A 51 -5.01 9.57 -9.98
N GLU A 52 -5.28 9.51 -8.68
CA GLU A 52 -5.65 8.27 -8.03
C GLU A 52 -6.95 7.78 -8.66
N ARG A 53 -6.84 6.73 -9.47
CA ARG A 53 -8.02 6.03 -9.98
C ARG A 53 -8.38 4.97 -8.95
N PRO A 54 -9.66 4.84 -8.56
CA PRO A 54 -10.08 3.76 -7.69
C PRO A 54 -9.69 2.44 -8.33
N SER A 55 -8.93 1.64 -7.59
CA SER A 55 -8.51 0.32 -8.00
C SER A 55 -9.69 -0.64 -7.90
N LYS A 56 -9.71 -1.69 -8.74
CA LYS A 56 -10.72 -2.75 -8.67
C LYS A 56 -10.80 -3.40 -7.28
N ILE A 57 -9.71 -3.36 -6.52
CA ILE A 57 -9.66 -3.94 -5.17
C ILE A 57 -10.33 -3.07 -4.10
N ASP A 58 -10.50 -1.76 -4.33
CA ASP A 58 -10.92 -0.82 -3.29
C ASP A 58 -12.34 -1.15 -2.76
N ARG A 59 -13.21 -1.68 -3.62
CA ARG A 59 -14.54 -2.20 -3.23
C ARG A 59 -14.44 -3.33 -2.19
N TRP A 60 -13.38 -4.13 -2.24
CA TRP A 60 -13.19 -5.33 -1.42
C TRP A 60 -12.37 -5.07 -0.16
N VAL A 61 -11.80 -3.86 0.00
CA VAL A 61 -10.96 -3.52 1.15
C VAL A 61 -11.67 -3.76 2.49
N PRO A 62 -12.92 -3.32 2.73
CA PRO A 62 -13.58 -3.55 4.01
C PRO A 62 -13.74 -5.04 4.36
N LEU A 63 -13.94 -5.89 3.34
CA LEU A 63 -14.06 -7.34 3.53
C LEU A 63 -12.71 -7.97 3.90
N ILE A 64 -11.64 -7.55 3.22
CA ILE A 64 -10.27 -7.99 3.51
C ILE A 64 -9.89 -7.58 4.94
N GLU A 65 -10.22 -6.36 5.36
CA GLU A 65 -9.99 -5.88 6.72
C GLU A 65 -10.73 -6.71 7.75
N GLY A 66 -11.99 -7.07 7.48
CA GLY A 66 -12.78 -7.97 8.34
C GLY A 66 -12.09 -9.32 8.54
N TRP A 67 -11.68 -9.98 7.47
CA TRP A 67 -10.96 -11.26 7.57
C TRP A 67 -9.62 -11.14 8.29
N LEU A 68 -8.86 -10.07 8.03
CA LEU A 68 -7.61 -9.81 8.74
C LEU A 68 -7.84 -9.53 10.23
N ALA A 69 -8.96 -8.91 10.60
CA ALA A 69 -9.33 -8.70 12.01
C ALA A 69 -9.72 -10.01 12.71
N GLU A 70 -10.45 -10.89 12.04
CA GLU A 70 -10.76 -12.24 12.54
C GLU A 70 -9.49 -13.09 12.70
N ASP A 71 -8.57 -13.00 11.73
CA ASP A 71 -7.28 -13.68 11.77
C ASP A 71 -6.46 -13.29 13.00
N ARG A 72 -6.58 -12.04 13.48
CA ARG A 72 -5.88 -11.59 14.70
C ARG A 72 -6.32 -12.36 15.94
N ARG A 73 -7.59 -12.78 15.99
CA ARG A 73 -8.16 -13.57 17.10
C ARG A 73 -7.86 -15.06 16.98
N THR A 74 -7.27 -15.48 15.86
CA THR A 74 -7.02 -16.88 15.55
C THR A 74 -5.52 -17.20 15.63
N TRP A 75 -5.20 -18.48 15.83
CA TRP A 75 -3.83 -19.00 15.88
C TRP A 75 -3.06 -18.64 14.60
N SER A 76 -1.75 -18.34 14.73
CA SER A 76 -0.91 -17.85 13.62
C SER A 76 -0.96 -18.72 12.36
N LYS A 77 -0.95 -20.05 12.54
CA LYS A 77 -1.05 -21.07 11.47
C LYS A 77 -2.41 -21.12 10.76
N GLN A 78 -3.47 -20.59 11.39
CA GLN A 78 -4.84 -20.60 10.85
C GLN A 78 -5.22 -19.26 10.19
N ARG A 79 -4.33 -18.26 10.24
CA ARG A 79 -4.56 -16.97 9.61
C ARG A 79 -4.53 -17.10 8.10
N HIS A 80 -5.38 -16.35 7.42
CA HIS A 80 -5.44 -16.38 5.97
C HIS A 80 -4.13 -15.84 5.37
N THR A 81 -3.61 -16.59 4.40
CA THR A 81 -2.57 -16.09 3.49
C THR A 81 -3.21 -15.16 2.45
N ALA A 82 -2.42 -14.29 1.83
CA ALA A 82 -2.92 -13.44 0.73
C ALA A 82 -3.54 -14.29 -0.41
N THR A 83 -2.97 -15.46 -0.67
CA THR A 83 -3.52 -16.44 -1.62
C THR A 83 -4.88 -16.97 -1.20
N ARG A 84 -5.08 -17.27 0.10
CA ARG A 84 -6.38 -17.72 0.60
C ARG A 84 -7.42 -16.60 0.52
N ILE A 85 -7.04 -15.37 0.88
CA ILE A 85 -7.90 -14.18 0.73
C ILE A 85 -8.31 -13.98 -0.73
N HIS A 86 -7.35 -14.07 -1.67
CA HIS A 86 -7.64 -13.97 -3.11
C HIS A 86 -8.64 -15.03 -3.57
N ARG A 87 -8.42 -16.31 -3.23
CA ARG A 87 -9.36 -17.38 -3.58
C ARG A 87 -10.75 -17.12 -3.03
N ARG A 88 -10.87 -16.73 -1.75
CA ARG A 88 -12.18 -16.39 -1.16
C ARG A 88 -12.87 -15.23 -1.89
N LEU A 89 -12.13 -14.18 -2.28
CA LEU A 89 -12.70 -13.08 -3.08
C LEU A 89 -13.23 -13.55 -4.44
N VAL A 90 -12.52 -14.45 -5.11
CA VAL A 90 -12.96 -15.00 -6.40
C VAL A 90 -14.14 -15.95 -6.22
N ASP A 91 -14.02 -16.91 -5.31
CA ASP A 91 -14.98 -18.01 -5.14
C ASP A 91 -16.28 -17.56 -4.46
N GLU A 92 -16.20 -16.74 -3.41
CA GLU A 92 -17.36 -16.30 -2.62
C GLU A 92 -17.98 -15.02 -3.17
N CYS A 93 -17.20 -14.16 -3.83
CA CYS A 93 -17.64 -12.82 -4.22
C CYS A 93 -17.54 -12.51 -5.72
N GLY A 94 -17.01 -13.43 -6.54
CA GLY A 94 -16.87 -13.23 -7.98
C GLY A 94 -15.92 -12.09 -8.35
N ALA A 95 -14.92 -11.79 -7.51
CA ALA A 95 -14.05 -10.65 -7.71
C ALA A 95 -13.08 -10.84 -8.88
N ASP A 96 -13.12 -9.94 -9.87
CA ASP A 96 -12.12 -9.83 -10.94
C ASP A 96 -10.89 -9.02 -10.50
N VAL A 97 -10.08 -9.63 -9.62
CA VAL A 97 -8.82 -9.05 -9.12
C VAL A 97 -7.68 -10.05 -9.23
N SER A 98 -6.50 -9.57 -9.63
CA SER A 98 -5.32 -10.42 -9.69
C SER A 98 -4.75 -10.70 -8.29
N LEU A 99 -4.11 -11.87 -8.14
CA LEU A 99 -3.44 -12.24 -6.90
C LEU A 99 -2.37 -11.22 -6.47
N SER A 100 -1.63 -10.64 -7.43
CA SER A 100 -0.62 -9.61 -7.14
C SER A 100 -1.25 -8.34 -6.54
N THR A 101 -2.41 -7.92 -7.02
CA THR A 101 -3.15 -6.77 -6.48
C THR A 101 -3.59 -7.04 -5.04
N VAL A 102 -4.15 -8.23 -4.79
CA VAL A 102 -4.57 -8.65 -3.44
C VAL A 102 -3.38 -8.74 -2.50
N THR A 103 -2.28 -9.35 -2.94
CA THR A 103 -1.06 -9.50 -2.12
C THR A 103 -0.48 -8.14 -1.74
N ARG A 104 -0.42 -7.19 -2.68
CA ARG A 104 0.05 -5.83 -2.40
C ARG A 104 -0.85 -5.13 -1.37
N LYS A 105 -2.17 -5.18 -1.56
CA LYS A 105 -3.12 -4.53 -0.64
C LYS A 105 -3.12 -5.18 0.75
N VAL A 106 -3.05 -6.51 0.83
CA VAL A 106 -2.94 -7.22 2.12
C VAL A 106 -1.64 -6.85 2.85
N ARG A 107 -0.52 -6.67 2.12
CA ARG A 107 0.74 -6.23 2.71
C ARG A 107 0.66 -4.80 3.23
N GLU A 108 0.08 -3.90 2.44
CA GLU A 108 -0.18 -2.51 2.83
C GLU A 108 -1.02 -2.43 4.12
N LEU A 109 -2.16 -3.12 4.16
CA LEU A 109 -3.04 -3.19 5.34
C LEU A 109 -2.30 -3.80 6.55
N LYS A 110 -1.51 -4.87 6.35
CA LYS A 110 -0.73 -5.46 7.44
C LYS A 110 0.31 -4.49 8.01
N ARG A 111 0.93 -3.66 7.17
CA ARG A 111 1.86 -2.62 7.62
C ARG A 111 1.13 -1.52 8.38
N GLU A 112 0.01 -1.05 7.87
CA GLU A 112 -0.83 -0.01 8.52
C GLU A 112 -1.33 -0.46 9.89
N PHE A 113 -1.75 -1.72 10.00
CA PHE A 113 -2.19 -2.32 11.27
C PHE A 113 -1.03 -2.73 12.20
N GLY A 114 0.23 -2.49 11.83
CA GLY A 114 1.39 -2.89 12.63
C GLY A 114 1.50 -4.41 12.83
N LEU A 115 0.96 -5.20 11.90
CA LEU A 115 0.96 -6.67 11.96
C LEU A 115 2.29 -7.28 11.48
N GLU A 116 3.16 -6.49 10.87
CA GLU A 116 4.53 -6.91 10.55
C GLU A 116 5.35 -6.95 11.85
N ARG A 117 5.55 -8.16 12.40
CA ARG A 117 6.55 -8.36 13.44
C ARG A 117 7.93 -8.03 12.87
N GLN A 118 8.72 -7.26 13.62
CA GLN A 118 10.15 -7.17 13.37
C GLN A 118 10.73 -8.59 13.40
N ARG A 119 11.18 -9.08 12.25
CA ARG A 119 11.80 -10.40 12.13
C ARG A 119 13.26 -10.26 12.58
N GLY A 120 13.51 -10.51 13.85
CA GLY A 120 14.84 -10.87 14.33
C GLY A 120 15.00 -12.38 14.18
N PHE A 121 16.10 -12.82 13.60
CA PHE A 121 16.52 -14.21 13.61
C PHE A 121 17.75 -14.30 14.51
N LEU A 122 17.77 -15.28 15.41
CA LEU A 122 18.93 -15.62 16.22
C LEU A 122 19.41 -16.99 15.73
N ASP A 123 20.69 -17.09 15.43
CA ASP A 123 21.30 -18.39 15.14
C ASP A 123 21.37 -19.21 16.42
N LEU A 124 20.81 -20.42 16.36
CA LEU A 124 20.82 -21.37 17.47
C LEU A 124 21.92 -22.40 17.23
N SER A 125 22.86 -22.51 18.17
CA SER A 125 23.87 -23.57 18.23
C SER A 125 23.44 -24.63 19.23
N TRP A 126 23.58 -25.91 18.86
CA TRP A 126 23.19 -27.05 19.69
C TRP A 126 24.34 -28.04 19.84
N HIS A 127 24.70 -28.37 21.08
CA HIS A 127 25.73 -29.35 21.41
C HIS A 127 25.16 -30.78 21.50
N PRO A 128 26.00 -31.83 21.34
CA PRO A 128 25.55 -33.20 21.55
C PRO A 128 24.98 -33.41 22.96
N GLY A 129 23.84 -34.09 23.05
CA GLY A 129 23.15 -34.33 24.31
C GLY A 129 22.14 -33.24 24.72
N GLU A 130 22.04 -32.15 23.96
CA GLU A 130 21.00 -31.14 24.16
C GLU A 130 19.70 -31.50 23.44
N ALA A 131 18.57 -31.19 24.09
CA ALA A 131 17.24 -31.37 23.53
C ALA A 131 16.41 -30.11 23.77
N GLN A 132 15.60 -29.75 22.76
CA GLN A 132 14.62 -28.68 22.88
C GLN A 132 13.26 -29.29 23.18
N ALA A 133 12.68 -28.89 24.31
CA ALA A 133 11.34 -29.27 24.72
C ALA A 133 10.40 -28.06 24.64
N ASP A 134 9.20 -28.24 24.14
CA ASP A 134 8.17 -27.20 24.11
C ASP A 134 6.76 -27.78 24.29
N PHE A 135 5.85 -26.97 24.83
CA PHE A 135 4.43 -27.29 24.95
C PHE A 135 3.64 -26.45 23.95
N GLY A 136 2.94 -27.12 23.05
CA GLY A 136 2.09 -26.49 22.05
C GLY A 136 0.60 -26.68 22.33
N GLN A 137 -0.19 -25.86 21.67
CA GLN A 137 -1.63 -26.05 21.56
C GLN A 137 -2.02 -26.17 20.09
N SER A 138 -2.97 -27.06 19.79
CA SER A 138 -3.56 -27.18 18.47
C SER A 138 -5.07 -27.35 18.57
N ASP A 139 -5.79 -26.66 17.69
CA ASP A 139 -7.23 -26.90 17.51
C ASP A 139 -7.39 -28.07 16.54
N VAL A 140 -8.02 -29.15 17.00
CA VAL A 140 -8.27 -30.37 16.23
C VAL A 140 -9.76 -30.71 16.24
N TYR A 141 -10.25 -31.29 15.14
CA TYR A 141 -11.59 -31.85 15.10
C TYR A 141 -11.56 -33.24 15.74
N TRP A 142 -11.98 -33.32 17.00
CA TRP A 142 -12.07 -34.57 17.74
C TRP A 142 -13.53 -35.00 17.80
N LYS A 143 -13.86 -36.15 17.20
CA LYS A 143 -15.23 -36.66 17.07
C LYS A 143 -16.19 -35.62 16.46
N GLY A 144 -15.75 -34.93 15.41
CA GLY A 144 -16.55 -33.91 14.70
C GLY A 144 -16.68 -32.56 15.42
N VAL A 145 -16.20 -32.43 16.66
CA VAL A 145 -16.23 -31.18 17.42
C VAL A 145 -14.84 -30.57 17.47
N ARG A 146 -14.72 -29.27 17.15
CA ARG A 146 -13.45 -28.54 17.28
C ARG A 146 -13.09 -28.41 18.76
N ARG A 147 -11.96 -28.97 19.16
CA ARG A 147 -11.42 -28.91 20.53
C ARG A 147 -9.98 -28.43 20.51
N ARG A 148 -9.59 -27.65 21.51
CA ARG A 148 -8.21 -27.28 21.76
C ARG A 148 -7.54 -28.39 22.56
N MET A 149 -6.44 -28.93 22.02
CA MET A 149 -5.60 -29.91 22.70
C MET A 149 -4.23 -29.32 22.98
N HIS A 150 -3.57 -29.86 24.01
CA HIS A 150 -2.20 -29.54 24.38
C HIS A 150 -1.30 -30.70 23.98
N TYR A 151 -0.12 -30.40 23.47
CA TYR A 151 0.85 -31.40 23.06
C TYR A 151 2.25 -31.01 23.53
N PHE A 152 3.09 -32.02 23.76
CA PHE A 152 4.49 -31.87 24.09
C PHE A 152 5.34 -32.23 22.87
N VAL A 153 6.34 -31.40 22.56
CA VAL A 153 7.32 -31.65 21.49
C VAL A 153 8.69 -31.71 22.13
N LEU A 154 9.45 -32.74 21.78
CA LEU A 154 10.86 -32.87 22.10
C LEU A 154 11.63 -33.11 20.80
N SER A 155 12.61 -32.25 20.52
CA SER A 155 13.51 -32.38 19.36
C SER A 155 14.95 -32.45 19.81
N PHE A 156 15.75 -33.28 19.14
CA PHE A 156 17.18 -33.44 19.34
C PHE A 156 17.90 -32.89 18.09
N PRO A 157 18.35 -31.62 18.08
CA PRO A 157 18.87 -30.99 16.86
C PRO A 157 20.26 -31.50 16.43
N HIS A 158 20.96 -32.19 17.33
CA HIS A 158 22.32 -32.71 17.12
C HIS A 158 22.36 -34.22 16.81
N SER A 159 21.21 -34.90 16.65
CA SER A 159 21.14 -36.36 16.46
C SER A 159 21.22 -36.80 14.99
#